data_AF-A0A432UDA1-F1
#
_entry.id   AF-A0A432UDA1-F1
#
_cell.length_a   1.000
_cell.length_b   1.000
_cell.length_c   1.000
_cell.angle_alpha   90.00
_cell.angle_beta   90.00
_cell.angle_gamma   90.00
#
_symmetry.space_group_name_H-M   'P 1'
#
loop_
_entity.id
_entity.type
_entity.pdbx_description
1 polymer ?
#
loop_
_entity_poly.entity_id
_entity_poly.type
_entity_poly.pdbx_seq_one_letter_code
_entity_poly.pdbx_strand_id
1 'polypeptide(L)'
;RKRGVEFVDGTAPGFAAILGAPPDKETAVRIAQELQEKNLYVFMHHHTDGRYMPLMLKEAGVQLGWPTRLIPFGPDYTSVVFAIGFACRVAMAFGGIKPGDYMGNLLYNKDRTFAFAITFGPISEEWYANGAGAINWGFPVISDWDEPEIRPYGICMYEHVVSKVPHEEIVDRAIEVRGLKVTTVKLDIPVAYAPAFEGERVRKDDLYLECGGGRTLAVELLLSKSLEEVEDGKIEVIGPEINEVEKLGLQGPPYRLPFAVVVEVAGANMQEDFEPILERQFHHLINYAQGIMHVGQRNIMWLRISKQAAEKGFLFKHIGRILYAKMRQEFGAIVDKCQVTIYTEEDKVKEILEIAKEVYAKRDARIAGMTDESVDIYYSCTLCQSFAPTHVCVITPERIGMCGAYNWLDGKACYELNPTGPNQPIEKGELLDERLGQFSGINEFVKKASRGKVERVSLYSILVDPMTACGCFECIAAVLPSVNGVMIVNRDYMGMTPTGMKFSTMAGMVGGGQVTPGFMGVSKHYITSRKFLLAEGGLKRVVWMPKMLKEELKERLQKRAEELGIPDLIDKIADETVANTEQEVKEWIEKVKHPVLELEPLM
;
A
#
# COMPACT_ATOMS: atom_id res chain seq x y z
N ARG A 1 -16.83 -7.47 -1.65
CA ARG A 1 -15.93 -8.02 -0.59
C ARG A 1 -14.64 -7.24 -0.49
N LYS A 2 -13.77 -7.20 -1.53
CA LYS A 2 -12.51 -6.41 -1.50
C LYS A 2 -12.70 -4.98 -0.96
N ARG A 3 -13.65 -4.24 -1.53
CA ARG A 3 -13.96 -2.86 -1.14
C ARG A 3 -14.98 -2.73 -0.03
N GLY A 4 -15.72 -3.79 0.30
CA GLY A 4 -16.81 -3.71 1.26
C GLY A 4 -16.32 -3.65 2.71
N VAL A 5 -15.09 -4.08 3.00
CA VAL A 5 -14.49 -3.93 4.35
C VAL A 5 -14.29 -2.46 4.71
N GLU A 6 -13.95 -1.63 3.71
CA GLU A 6 -13.72 -0.19 3.88
C GLU A 6 -14.98 0.54 4.40
N PHE A 7 -16.16 0.00 4.11
CA PHE A 7 -17.47 0.50 4.57
C PHE A 7 -17.79 0.13 6.01
N VAL A 8 -17.01 -0.79 6.59
CA VAL A 8 -17.25 -1.35 7.92
C VAL A 8 -16.20 -0.82 8.90
N ASP A 9 -14.94 -0.73 8.46
CA ASP A 9 -13.84 -0.14 9.23
C ASP A 9 -13.85 1.40 9.22
N GLY A 10 -14.68 2.02 8.37
CA GLY A 10 -14.87 3.46 8.29
C GLY A 10 -13.87 4.20 7.39
N THR A 11 -12.95 3.48 6.72
CA THR A 11 -12.00 4.07 5.76
C THR A 11 -12.68 4.58 4.48
N ALA A 12 -13.90 4.11 4.20
CA ALA A 12 -14.83 4.70 3.24
C ALA A 12 -16.23 4.70 3.85
N PRO A 13 -16.79 5.86 4.27
CA PRO A 13 -18.05 5.88 5.01
C PRO A 13 -19.26 5.45 4.16
N GLY A 14 -19.16 5.51 2.84
CA GLY A 14 -20.28 5.31 1.94
C GLY A 14 -19.92 5.50 0.47
N PHE A 15 -20.96 5.70 -0.36
CA PHE A 15 -20.81 5.97 -1.79
C PHE A 15 -21.84 6.98 -2.30
N ALA A 16 -21.45 7.77 -3.30
CA ALA A 16 -22.35 8.57 -4.11
C ALA A 16 -22.69 7.80 -5.40
N ALA A 17 -23.97 7.54 -5.65
CA ALA A 17 -24.46 7.05 -6.93
C ALA A 17 -24.79 8.25 -7.82
N ILE A 18 -23.96 8.51 -8.82
CA ILE A 18 -24.15 9.59 -9.78
C ILE A 18 -24.94 9.07 -10.96
N LEU A 19 -26.08 9.71 -11.26
CA LEU A 19 -26.87 9.44 -12.46
C LEU A 19 -26.85 10.66 -13.37
N GLY A 20 -26.44 10.44 -14.62
CA GLY A 20 -26.27 11.51 -15.59
C GLY A 20 -24.89 12.16 -15.54
N ALA A 21 -24.79 13.36 -16.08
CA ALA A 21 -23.54 14.12 -16.10
C ALA A 21 -23.77 15.62 -15.87
N PRO A 22 -22.86 16.30 -15.12
CA PRO A 22 -22.88 17.75 -14.98
C PRO A 22 -22.61 18.44 -16.33
N PRO A 23 -22.83 19.77 -16.42
CA PRO A 23 -22.80 20.49 -17.70
C PRO A 23 -21.43 20.44 -18.39
N ASP A 24 -20.34 20.43 -17.63
CA ASP A 24 -18.97 20.52 -18.17
C ASP A 24 -17.96 19.67 -17.38
N LYS A 25 -16.78 19.54 -17.99
CA LYS A 25 -15.70 18.68 -17.52
C LYS A 25 -15.11 19.17 -16.20
N GLU A 26 -14.98 20.48 -16.06
CA GLU A 26 -14.44 21.15 -14.89
C GLU A 26 -15.31 20.87 -13.66
N THR A 27 -16.63 20.96 -13.83
CA THR A 27 -17.63 20.62 -12.80
C THR A 27 -17.59 19.13 -12.45
N ALA A 28 -17.48 18.24 -13.46
CA ALA A 28 -17.33 16.81 -13.22
C ALA A 28 -16.10 16.47 -12.38
N VAL A 29 -14.94 17.07 -12.71
CA VAL A 29 -13.68 16.87 -11.99
C VAL A 29 -13.80 17.37 -10.55
N ARG A 30 -14.37 18.56 -10.34
CA ARG A 30 -14.57 19.15 -9.02
C ARG A 30 -15.41 18.23 -8.12
N ILE A 31 -16.59 17.83 -8.60
CA ILE A 31 -17.51 16.96 -7.85
C ILE A 31 -16.88 15.61 -7.53
N ALA A 32 -16.18 15.00 -8.49
CA ALA A 32 -15.49 13.72 -8.27
C ALA A 32 -14.39 13.84 -7.21
N GLN A 33 -13.57 14.90 -7.26
CA GLN A 33 -12.49 15.14 -6.31
C GLN A 33 -13.04 15.42 -4.91
N GLU A 34 -14.07 16.25 -4.78
CA GLU A 34 -14.69 16.56 -3.50
C GLU A 34 -15.25 15.29 -2.84
N LEU A 35 -15.93 14.43 -3.61
CA LEU A 35 -16.40 13.13 -3.09
C LEU A 35 -15.23 12.22 -2.65
N GLN A 36 -14.12 12.20 -3.38
CA GLN A 36 -12.92 11.44 -3.00
C GLN A 36 -12.29 11.98 -1.71
N GLU A 37 -12.20 13.30 -1.54
CA GLU A 37 -11.67 13.97 -0.33
C GLU A 37 -12.52 13.67 0.91
N LYS A 38 -13.82 13.43 0.72
CA LYS A 38 -14.75 12.98 1.77
C LYS A 38 -14.73 11.45 1.94
N ASN A 39 -13.77 10.77 1.33
CA ASN A 39 -13.53 9.33 1.37
C ASN A 39 -14.63 8.46 0.74
N LEU A 40 -15.49 9.03 -0.10
CA LEU A 40 -16.60 8.30 -0.69
C LEU A 40 -16.19 7.55 -1.96
N TYR A 41 -16.86 6.43 -2.19
CA TYR A 41 -16.90 5.82 -3.52
C TYR A 41 -17.83 6.59 -4.44
N VAL A 42 -17.47 6.75 -5.71
CA VAL A 42 -18.31 7.41 -6.72
C VAL A 42 -18.68 6.37 -7.76
N PHE A 43 -19.95 5.99 -7.79
CA PHE A 43 -20.51 5.04 -8.74
C PHE A 43 -21.23 5.81 -9.82
N MET A 44 -20.66 5.85 -11.03
CA MET A 44 -21.15 6.69 -12.12
C MET A 44 -21.99 5.87 -13.10
N HIS A 45 -23.20 6.36 -13.34
CA HIS A 45 -24.23 5.72 -14.13
C HIS A 45 -24.84 6.71 -15.11
N HIS A 46 -25.17 6.22 -16.30
CA HIS A 46 -26.00 6.90 -17.29
C HIS A 46 -25.52 8.28 -17.78
N HIS A 47 -26.15 8.81 -18.82
CA HIS A 47 -25.77 10.05 -19.47
C HIS A 47 -26.89 11.08 -19.38
N THR A 48 -26.52 12.36 -19.42
CA THR A 48 -27.46 13.49 -19.61
C THR A 48 -27.14 14.13 -20.95
N ASP A 49 -28.11 14.17 -21.87
CA ASP A 49 -27.93 14.72 -23.23
C ASP A 49 -26.68 14.17 -23.97
N GLY A 50 -26.43 12.86 -23.85
CA GLY A 50 -25.28 12.18 -24.45
C GLY A 50 -23.94 12.44 -23.75
N ARG A 51 -23.89 13.24 -22.68
CA ARG A 51 -22.69 13.46 -21.86
C ARG A 51 -22.63 12.42 -20.76
N TYR A 52 -21.46 11.79 -20.62
CA TYR A 52 -21.23 10.72 -19.65
C TYR A 52 -20.05 11.09 -18.75
N MET A 53 -20.30 11.27 -17.46
CA MET A 53 -19.31 11.78 -16.50
C MET A 53 -17.97 11.02 -16.53
N PRO A 54 -17.92 9.67 -16.63
CA PRO A 54 -16.66 8.95 -16.77
C PRO A 54 -15.83 9.32 -18.01
N LEU A 55 -16.46 9.64 -19.14
CA LEU A 55 -15.72 10.07 -20.33
C LEU A 55 -15.13 11.46 -20.10
N MET A 56 -15.88 12.37 -19.49
CA MET A 56 -15.43 13.71 -19.15
C MET A 56 -14.21 13.65 -18.20
N LEU A 57 -14.28 12.81 -17.16
CA LEU A 57 -13.15 12.60 -16.24
C LEU A 57 -11.93 12.00 -16.95
N LYS A 58 -12.14 11.04 -17.84
CA LYS A 58 -11.04 10.44 -18.62
C LYS A 58 -10.38 11.47 -19.56
N GLU A 59 -11.17 12.31 -20.22
CA GLU A 59 -10.70 13.41 -21.06
C GLU A 59 -9.97 14.50 -20.25
N ALA A 60 -10.29 14.63 -18.96
CA ALA A 60 -9.57 15.48 -18.02
C ALA A 60 -8.27 14.86 -17.47
N GLY A 61 -7.93 13.63 -17.88
CA GLY A 61 -6.76 12.92 -17.37
C GLY A 61 -6.94 12.34 -15.96
N VAL A 62 -8.17 12.22 -15.45
CA VAL A 62 -8.44 11.64 -14.13
C VAL A 62 -8.38 10.11 -14.22
N GLN A 63 -7.61 9.47 -13.32
CA GLN A 63 -7.53 8.02 -13.25
C GLN A 63 -8.82 7.43 -12.64
N LEU A 64 -9.50 6.57 -13.42
CA LEU A 64 -10.70 5.88 -12.99
C LEU A 64 -10.41 4.46 -12.50
N GLY A 65 -11.28 3.95 -11.63
CA GLY A 65 -11.33 2.55 -11.24
C GLY A 65 -11.50 2.35 -9.74
N TRP A 66 -11.57 1.08 -9.35
CA TRP A 66 -11.65 0.69 -7.94
C TRP A 66 -10.51 1.20 -7.05
N PRO A 67 -9.25 1.36 -7.51
CA PRO A 67 -8.18 1.97 -6.69
C PRO A 67 -8.44 3.42 -6.33
N THR A 68 -8.91 4.22 -7.29
CA THR A 68 -9.19 5.66 -7.11
C THR A 68 -10.60 5.94 -6.60
N ARG A 69 -11.41 4.90 -6.34
CA ARG A 69 -12.82 5.02 -5.91
C ARG A 69 -13.76 5.72 -6.90
N LEU A 70 -13.34 5.95 -8.15
CA LEU A 70 -14.18 6.47 -9.24
C LEU A 70 -14.56 5.34 -10.21
N ILE A 71 -15.75 4.75 -10.06
CA ILE A 71 -16.15 3.53 -10.78
C ILE A 71 -17.20 3.85 -11.86
N PRO A 72 -16.87 3.67 -13.15
CA PRO A 72 -17.89 3.66 -14.20
C PRO A 72 -18.64 2.33 -14.21
N PHE A 73 -19.95 2.35 -13.97
CA PHE A 73 -20.79 1.15 -14.02
C PHE A 73 -21.39 0.91 -15.40
N GLY A 74 -22.02 1.92 -15.99
CA GLY A 74 -22.61 1.79 -17.31
C GLY A 74 -23.33 3.05 -17.78
N PRO A 75 -23.46 3.27 -19.09
CA PRO A 75 -24.09 4.45 -19.68
C PRO A 75 -25.63 4.40 -19.68
N ASP A 76 -26.23 3.40 -19.05
CA ASP A 76 -27.68 3.18 -18.99
C ASP A 76 -28.19 3.28 -17.53
N TYR A 77 -29.38 3.85 -17.33
CA TYR A 77 -29.99 4.01 -16.01
C TYR A 77 -30.18 2.68 -15.28
N THR A 78 -30.41 1.57 -16.02
CA THR A 78 -30.55 0.23 -15.45
C THR A 78 -29.32 -0.24 -14.67
N SER A 79 -28.15 0.33 -14.94
CA SER A 79 -26.91 -0.01 -14.23
C SER A 79 -26.91 0.46 -12.76
N VAL A 80 -27.78 1.40 -12.38
CA VAL A 80 -27.88 1.92 -11.00
C VAL A 80 -28.20 0.82 -9.98
N VAL A 81 -28.90 -0.24 -10.41
CA VAL A 81 -29.22 -1.39 -9.57
C VAL A 81 -27.97 -2.04 -8.97
N PHE A 82 -26.81 -1.93 -9.64
CA PHE A 82 -25.55 -2.48 -9.13
C PHE A 82 -25.00 -1.71 -7.93
N ALA A 83 -25.30 -0.41 -7.79
CA ALA A 83 -24.92 0.38 -6.62
C ALA A 83 -25.71 -0.06 -5.38
N ILE A 84 -27.04 -0.16 -5.49
CA ILE A 84 -27.90 -0.66 -4.42
C ILE A 84 -27.59 -2.13 -4.10
N GLY A 85 -27.35 -2.94 -5.15
CA GLY A 85 -26.93 -4.34 -5.01
C GLY A 85 -25.59 -4.48 -4.28
N PHE A 86 -24.65 -3.55 -4.47
CA PHE A 86 -23.40 -3.50 -3.72
C PHE A 86 -23.67 -3.27 -2.23
N ALA A 87 -24.48 -2.27 -1.88
CA ALA A 87 -24.86 -1.97 -0.50
C ALA A 87 -25.52 -3.17 0.20
N CYS A 88 -26.48 -3.81 -0.49
CA CYS A 88 -27.14 -5.03 -0.03
C CYS A 88 -26.12 -6.16 0.26
N ARG A 89 -25.13 -6.33 -0.62
CA ARG A 89 -24.04 -7.32 -0.45
C ARG A 89 -23.08 -6.96 0.68
N VAL A 90 -22.87 -5.68 1.00
CA VAL A 90 -22.08 -5.27 2.17
C VAL A 90 -22.79 -5.68 3.45
N ALA A 91 -24.09 -5.37 3.58
CA ALA A 91 -24.90 -5.76 4.73
C ALA A 91 -24.91 -7.28 4.96
N MET A 92 -25.09 -8.07 3.91
CA MET A 92 -25.06 -9.54 4.03
C MET A 92 -23.67 -10.10 4.33
N ALA A 93 -22.62 -9.57 3.67
CA ALA A 93 -21.28 -10.14 3.78
C ALA A 93 -20.58 -9.76 5.09
N PHE A 94 -20.84 -8.57 5.63
CA PHE A 94 -20.13 -8.03 6.80
C PHE A 94 -21.07 -7.72 7.97
N GLY A 95 -22.30 -7.29 7.69
CA GLY A 95 -23.33 -7.10 8.73
C GLY A 95 -23.97 -8.39 9.22
N GLY A 96 -23.66 -9.54 8.61
CA GLY A 96 -24.23 -10.83 8.98
C GLY A 96 -25.73 -10.99 8.70
N ILE A 97 -26.31 -10.09 7.90
CA ILE A 97 -27.74 -10.13 7.55
C ILE A 97 -28.01 -11.36 6.67
N LYS A 98 -28.99 -12.16 7.07
CA LYS A 98 -29.33 -13.41 6.36
C LYS A 98 -30.09 -13.14 5.06
N PRO A 99 -29.88 -13.93 4.00
CA PRO A 99 -30.72 -13.86 2.80
C PRO A 99 -32.20 -14.00 3.15
N GLY A 100 -33.05 -13.08 2.66
CA GLY A 100 -34.49 -13.03 2.96
C GLY A 100 -34.87 -12.09 4.11
N ASP A 101 -33.92 -11.68 4.96
CA ASP A 101 -34.15 -10.66 5.98
C ASP A 101 -34.06 -9.25 5.39
N TYR A 102 -35.12 -8.84 4.69
CA TYR A 102 -35.17 -7.54 4.03
C TYR A 102 -35.13 -6.38 5.04
N MET A 103 -35.84 -6.48 6.17
CA MET A 103 -35.85 -5.43 7.20
C MET A 103 -34.47 -5.21 7.81
N GLY A 104 -33.75 -6.28 8.16
CA GLY A 104 -32.38 -6.19 8.65
C GLY A 104 -31.44 -5.55 7.63
N ASN A 105 -31.62 -5.83 6.33
CA ASN A 105 -30.82 -5.24 5.27
C ASN A 105 -31.08 -3.73 5.12
N LEU A 106 -32.34 -3.31 5.14
CA LEU A 106 -32.71 -1.89 5.03
C LEU A 106 -32.20 -1.08 6.22
N LEU A 107 -32.40 -1.58 7.44
CA LEU A 107 -31.90 -0.93 8.67
C LEU A 107 -30.38 -0.84 8.68
N TYR A 108 -29.68 -1.91 8.29
CA TYR A 108 -28.21 -1.87 8.19
C TYR A 108 -27.76 -0.76 7.23
N ASN A 109 -28.36 -0.67 6.04
CA ASN A 109 -27.96 0.34 5.06
C ASN A 109 -28.30 1.76 5.52
N LYS A 110 -29.45 1.95 6.17
CA LYS A 110 -29.81 3.23 6.78
C LYS A 110 -28.78 3.70 7.80
N ASP A 111 -28.28 2.81 8.66
CA ASP A 111 -27.45 3.20 9.81
C ASP A 111 -25.94 3.06 9.58
N ARG A 112 -25.50 2.24 8.62
CA ARG A 112 -24.07 1.88 8.44
C ARG A 112 -23.52 2.23 7.06
N THR A 113 -24.32 2.23 6.00
CA THR A 113 -23.87 2.56 4.65
C THR A 113 -24.28 3.98 4.31
N PHE A 114 -23.38 4.96 4.42
CA PHE A 114 -23.70 6.37 4.17
C PHE A 114 -23.76 6.70 2.67
N ALA A 115 -24.70 6.06 1.96
CA ALA A 115 -24.90 6.27 0.53
C ALA A 115 -26.04 7.22 0.20
N PHE A 116 -25.90 7.89 -0.93
CA PHE A 116 -26.87 8.85 -1.49
C PHE A 116 -26.74 8.87 -3.01
N ALA A 117 -27.78 9.36 -3.70
CA ALA A 117 -27.76 9.56 -5.14
C ALA A 117 -27.64 11.05 -5.48
N ILE A 118 -26.86 11.37 -6.52
CA ILE A 118 -26.84 12.70 -7.14
C ILE A 118 -27.27 12.55 -8.59
N THR A 119 -28.29 13.29 -9.00
CA THR A 119 -28.81 13.29 -10.38
C THR A 119 -28.51 14.61 -11.07
N PHE A 120 -28.15 14.54 -12.36
CA PHE A 120 -27.88 15.72 -13.19
C PHE A 120 -28.84 15.82 -14.37
N GLY A 121 -29.55 16.94 -14.46
CA GLY A 121 -30.50 17.26 -15.53
C GLY A 121 -31.89 16.61 -15.35
N PRO A 122 -32.74 16.72 -16.39
CA PRO A 122 -34.12 16.25 -16.33
C PRO A 122 -34.23 14.74 -16.03
N ILE A 123 -35.10 14.38 -15.08
CA ILE A 123 -35.29 13.00 -14.61
C ILE A 123 -36.44 12.33 -15.38
N SER A 124 -36.21 11.12 -15.90
CA SER A 124 -37.26 10.30 -16.54
C SER A 124 -38.12 9.53 -15.52
N GLU A 125 -39.28 9.02 -15.94
CA GLU A 125 -40.14 8.19 -15.06
C GLU A 125 -39.39 6.95 -14.53
N GLU A 126 -38.49 6.37 -15.33
CA GLU A 126 -37.66 5.24 -14.92
C GLU A 126 -36.63 5.64 -13.86
N TRP A 127 -36.07 6.84 -13.93
CA TRP A 127 -35.17 7.36 -12.90
C TRP A 127 -35.93 7.59 -11.60
N TYR A 128 -37.15 8.16 -11.66
CA TYR A 128 -38.03 8.30 -10.50
C TYR A 128 -38.28 6.96 -9.81
N ALA A 129 -38.58 5.91 -10.58
CA ALA A 129 -38.78 4.56 -10.04
C ALA A 129 -37.51 4.03 -9.33
N ASN A 130 -36.33 4.25 -9.92
CA ASN A 130 -35.07 3.85 -9.31
C ASN A 130 -34.75 4.68 -8.05
N GLY A 131 -35.05 5.98 -8.06
CA GLY A 131 -34.90 6.89 -6.91
C GLY A 131 -35.78 6.48 -5.74
N ALA A 132 -37.05 6.14 -6.00
CA ALA A 132 -37.93 5.55 -5.00
C ALA A 132 -37.37 4.24 -4.41
N GLY A 133 -36.72 3.43 -5.26
CA GLY A 133 -35.93 2.29 -4.84
C GLY A 133 -34.83 2.69 -3.87
N ALA A 134 -33.96 3.64 -4.21
CA ALA A 134 -32.86 4.09 -3.35
C ALA A 134 -33.35 4.62 -1.98
N ILE A 135 -34.45 5.37 -1.98
CA ILE A 135 -35.05 5.92 -0.76
C ILE A 135 -35.45 4.81 0.22
N ASN A 136 -35.96 3.67 -0.26
CA ASN A 136 -36.30 2.55 0.63
C ASN A 136 -35.09 2.00 1.41
N TRP A 137 -33.88 2.11 0.86
CA TRP A 137 -32.62 1.74 1.52
C TRP A 137 -32.09 2.84 2.46
N GLY A 138 -32.84 3.93 2.63
CA GLY A 138 -32.44 5.10 3.40
C GLY A 138 -31.49 6.04 2.66
N PHE A 139 -31.36 5.89 1.33
CA PHE A 139 -30.46 6.70 0.52
C PHE A 139 -31.23 7.88 -0.08
N PRO A 140 -30.92 9.14 0.31
CA PRO A 140 -31.57 10.31 -0.25
C PRO A 140 -31.11 10.57 -1.69
N VAL A 141 -31.95 11.29 -2.44
CA VAL A 141 -31.66 11.72 -3.81
C VAL A 141 -31.53 13.24 -3.83
N ILE A 142 -30.43 13.73 -4.40
CA ILE A 142 -30.12 15.15 -4.53
C ILE A 142 -30.04 15.46 -6.02
N SER A 143 -30.82 16.45 -6.48
CA SER A 143 -30.88 16.83 -7.89
C SER A 143 -30.51 18.29 -8.10
N ASP A 144 -29.81 18.55 -9.20
CA ASP A 144 -29.61 19.91 -9.72
C ASP A 144 -30.85 20.45 -10.48
N TRP A 145 -31.81 19.59 -10.80
CA TRP A 145 -33.00 19.92 -11.57
C TRP A 145 -34.22 20.25 -10.70
N ASP A 146 -35.24 20.83 -11.31
CA ASP A 146 -36.52 21.12 -10.64
C ASP A 146 -37.34 19.83 -10.53
N GLU A 147 -37.35 19.26 -9.32
CA GLU A 147 -38.03 18.02 -9.01
C GLU A 147 -38.92 18.19 -7.77
N PRO A 148 -40.04 17.45 -7.66
CA PRO A 148 -40.85 17.43 -6.45
C PRO A 148 -40.04 16.94 -5.26
N GLU A 149 -39.85 17.82 -4.27
CA GLU A 149 -39.15 17.46 -3.04
C GLU A 149 -39.97 16.49 -2.19
N ILE A 150 -39.26 15.61 -1.48
CA ILE A 150 -39.87 14.70 -0.52
C ILE A 150 -39.24 14.94 0.85
N ARG A 151 -40.02 15.56 1.74
CA ARG A 151 -39.62 15.91 3.12
C ARG A 151 -39.41 14.66 3.98
N PRO A 152 -38.72 14.77 5.14
CA PRO A 152 -38.44 13.62 5.99
C PRO A 152 -39.72 12.92 6.46
N TYR A 153 -39.85 11.63 6.19
CA TYR A 153 -40.95 10.79 6.69
C TYR A 153 -40.46 9.54 7.43
N GLY A 154 -39.18 9.51 7.79
CA GLY A 154 -38.59 8.52 8.71
C GLY A 154 -37.81 7.38 8.05
N ILE A 155 -37.69 7.33 6.72
CA ILE A 155 -36.80 6.37 6.05
C ILE A 155 -35.38 6.93 5.94
N CYS A 156 -35.18 8.08 5.27
CA CYS A 156 -33.92 8.81 5.31
C CYS A 156 -33.78 9.59 6.63
N MET A 157 -32.55 10.04 6.93
CA MET A 157 -32.26 10.83 8.14
C MET A 157 -32.94 12.21 8.08
N TYR A 158 -32.80 12.90 6.95
CA TYR A 158 -33.45 14.18 6.67
C TYR A 158 -34.33 14.04 5.41
N GLU A 159 -34.25 14.97 4.46
CA GLU A 159 -35.04 14.94 3.23
C GLU A 159 -34.71 13.69 2.39
N HIS A 160 -35.71 13.17 1.71
CA HIS A 160 -35.57 11.98 0.86
C HIS A 160 -35.26 12.39 -0.59
N VAL A 161 -35.83 13.52 -1.04
CA VAL A 161 -35.51 14.16 -2.32
C VAL A 161 -35.33 15.65 -2.08
N VAL A 162 -34.18 16.18 -2.50
CA VAL A 162 -33.86 17.61 -2.49
C VAL A 162 -33.61 18.05 -3.93
N SER A 163 -34.23 19.14 -4.37
CA SER A 163 -34.16 19.62 -5.75
C SER A 163 -33.49 20.99 -5.86
N LYS A 164 -33.15 21.38 -7.10
CA LYS A 164 -32.53 22.68 -7.43
C LYS A 164 -31.24 22.98 -6.66
N VAL A 165 -30.44 21.97 -6.39
CA VAL A 165 -29.18 22.16 -5.65
C VAL A 165 -28.08 22.63 -6.61
N PRO A 166 -27.45 23.79 -6.38
CA PRO A 166 -26.33 24.27 -7.21
C PRO A 166 -25.17 23.28 -7.23
N HIS A 167 -24.46 23.16 -8.36
CA HIS A 167 -23.35 22.22 -8.52
C HIS A 167 -22.17 22.49 -7.59
N GLU A 168 -22.04 23.72 -7.09
CA GLU A 168 -21.02 24.13 -6.12
C GLU A 168 -21.31 23.58 -4.71
N GLU A 169 -22.58 23.32 -4.40
CA GLU A 169 -23.05 22.94 -3.05
C GLU A 169 -23.59 21.51 -3.02
N ILE A 170 -23.70 20.85 -4.17
CA ILE A 170 -24.42 19.58 -4.31
C ILE A 170 -23.82 18.43 -3.50
N VAL A 171 -22.50 18.40 -3.35
CA VAL A 171 -21.79 17.38 -2.55
C VAL A 171 -21.99 17.64 -1.06
N ASP A 172 -21.74 18.86 -0.59
CA ASP A 172 -21.94 19.23 0.81
C ASP A 172 -23.41 19.04 1.23
N ARG A 173 -24.38 19.43 0.39
CA ARG A 173 -25.80 19.20 0.64
C ARG A 173 -26.13 17.71 0.70
N ALA A 174 -25.58 16.89 -0.19
CA ALA A 174 -25.80 15.45 -0.16
C ALA A 174 -25.25 14.78 1.11
N ILE A 175 -24.08 15.22 1.58
CA ILE A 175 -23.46 14.78 2.82
C ILE A 175 -24.32 15.17 4.03
N GLU A 176 -24.79 16.42 4.06
CA GLU A 176 -25.66 16.95 5.12
C GLU A 176 -26.97 16.15 5.19
N VAL A 177 -27.68 16.00 4.08
CA VAL A 177 -28.97 15.31 3.99
C VAL A 177 -28.83 13.82 4.32
N ARG A 178 -27.69 13.20 3.98
CA ARG A 178 -27.41 11.82 4.39
C ARG A 178 -27.09 11.70 5.88
N GLY A 179 -26.71 12.79 6.55
CA GLY A 179 -26.27 12.79 7.94
C GLY A 179 -24.83 12.27 8.12
N LEU A 180 -24.01 12.35 7.07
CA LEU A 180 -22.62 11.91 7.13
C LEU A 180 -21.77 12.99 7.80
N LYS A 181 -21.17 12.66 8.95
CA LYS A 181 -20.19 13.53 9.63
C LYS A 181 -18.80 13.28 9.06
N VAL A 182 -18.30 14.21 8.26
CA VAL A 182 -16.94 14.12 7.71
C VAL A 182 -15.96 14.92 8.56
N THR A 183 -15.04 14.25 9.24
CA THR A 183 -13.86 14.88 9.84
C THR A 183 -12.82 15.12 8.76
N THR A 184 -12.97 16.20 7.99
CA THR A 184 -11.93 16.63 7.04
C THR A 184 -10.90 17.48 7.78
N VAL A 185 -9.65 17.00 7.83
CA VAL A 185 -8.52 17.87 8.13
C VAL A 185 -8.09 18.50 6.82
N LYS A 186 -8.35 19.80 6.68
CA LYS A 186 -7.93 20.57 5.51
C LYS A 186 -6.41 20.75 5.57
N LEU A 187 -5.70 19.98 4.74
CA LEU A 187 -4.25 20.15 4.54
C LEU A 187 -4.03 21.33 3.59
N ASP A 188 -3.16 22.26 3.98
CA ASP A 188 -2.72 23.37 3.10
C ASP A 188 -1.67 22.85 2.09
N ILE A 189 -2.15 22.13 1.08
CA ILE A 189 -1.36 21.61 -0.04
C ILE A 189 -2.11 21.82 -1.36
N PRO A 190 -1.43 21.91 -2.52
CA PRO A 190 -2.05 22.28 -3.79
C PRO A 190 -2.71 21.11 -4.56
N VAL A 191 -2.73 19.92 -3.96
CA VAL A 191 -3.30 18.71 -4.55
C VAL A 191 -4.32 18.10 -3.61
N ALA A 192 -5.29 17.35 -4.15
CA ALA A 192 -6.25 16.64 -3.33
C ALA A 192 -5.54 15.62 -2.43
N TYR A 193 -6.08 15.40 -1.23
CA TYR A 193 -5.53 14.47 -0.24
C TYR A 193 -6.59 13.51 0.28
N ALA A 194 -6.44 12.23 -0.02
CA ALA A 194 -7.33 11.17 0.43
C ALA A 194 -6.68 9.79 0.28
N PRO A 195 -7.04 8.81 1.13
CA PRO A 195 -6.73 7.38 0.94
C PRO A 195 -7.07 6.83 -0.44
N ALA A 196 -8.04 7.43 -1.14
CA ALA A 196 -8.39 7.06 -2.51
C ALA A 196 -7.22 7.20 -3.50
N PHE A 197 -6.28 8.12 -3.25
CA PHE A 197 -5.15 8.35 -4.15
C PHE A 197 -3.98 7.38 -3.91
N GLU A 198 -4.00 6.58 -2.84
CA GLU A 198 -2.89 5.67 -2.48
C GLU A 198 -2.51 4.69 -3.61
N GLY A 199 -3.51 4.27 -4.36
CA GLY A 199 -3.37 3.31 -5.45
C GLY A 199 -2.90 3.91 -6.77
N GLU A 200 -2.72 5.24 -6.86
CA GLU A 200 -2.25 5.90 -8.08
C GLU A 200 -0.82 5.44 -8.44
N ARG A 201 -0.52 5.48 -9.74
CA ARG A 201 0.77 5.06 -10.28
C ARG A 201 1.29 6.13 -11.22
N VAL A 202 2.43 6.74 -10.88
CA VAL A 202 3.11 7.70 -11.74
C VAL A 202 3.99 6.93 -12.74
N ARG A 203 3.48 6.79 -13.96
CA ARG A 203 4.17 6.12 -15.07
C ARG A 203 5.20 7.04 -15.72
N LYS A 204 6.07 6.49 -16.55
CA LYS A 204 7.18 7.21 -17.18
C LYS A 204 6.70 8.43 -18.00
N ASP A 205 5.58 8.30 -18.70
CA ASP A 205 5.05 9.35 -19.57
C ASP A 205 4.50 10.55 -18.78
N ASP A 206 4.01 10.29 -17.56
CA ASP A 206 3.42 11.29 -16.65
C ASP A 206 4.42 11.80 -15.60
N LEU A 207 5.64 11.25 -15.56
CA LEU A 207 6.64 11.53 -14.53
C LEU A 207 7.31 12.89 -14.77
N TYR A 208 7.27 13.76 -13.75
CA TYR A 208 7.97 15.04 -13.74
C TYR A 208 9.31 14.94 -13.02
N LEU A 209 9.32 14.29 -11.84
CA LEU A 209 10.49 14.18 -10.98
C LEU A 209 10.50 12.83 -10.26
N GLU A 210 11.67 12.19 -10.14
CA GLU A 210 11.88 10.99 -9.32
C GLU A 210 13.09 11.13 -8.39
N CYS A 211 12.95 10.62 -7.15
CA CYS A 211 14.03 10.53 -6.16
C CYS A 211 14.13 9.09 -5.63
N GLY A 212 15.33 8.52 -5.55
CA GLY A 212 15.53 7.14 -5.08
C GLY A 212 15.36 6.09 -6.18
N GLY A 213 14.93 4.88 -5.80
CA GLY A 213 14.65 3.78 -6.73
C GLY A 213 15.86 3.33 -7.57
N GLY A 214 17.06 3.37 -6.97
CA GLY A 214 18.32 3.05 -7.64
C GLY A 214 18.78 4.08 -8.69
N ARG A 215 18.09 5.23 -8.79
CA ARG A 215 18.45 6.33 -9.71
C ARG A 215 19.25 7.44 -9.04
N THR A 216 18.89 7.76 -7.81
CA THR A 216 19.57 8.72 -6.94
C THR A 216 19.59 8.19 -5.51
N LEU A 217 20.41 8.80 -4.65
CA LEU A 217 20.39 8.49 -3.22
C LEU A 217 19.06 8.96 -2.62
N ALA A 218 18.40 8.11 -1.86
CA ALA A 218 17.23 8.53 -1.10
C ALA A 218 17.07 7.79 0.21
N VAL A 219 16.56 8.48 1.23
CA VAL A 219 16.37 7.92 2.57
C VAL A 219 15.23 8.60 3.31
N GLU A 220 14.47 7.81 4.08
CA GLU A 220 13.46 8.33 4.99
C GLU A 220 13.72 7.85 6.41
N LEU A 221 13.74 8.76 7.38
CA LEU A 221 14.14 8.46 8.75
C LEU A 221 13.20 9.14 9.73
N LEU A 222 12.70 8.38 10.71
CA LEU A 222 12.05 8.94 11.88
C LEU A 222 12.93 8.78 13.11
N LEU A 223 13.05 9.82 13.93
CA LEU A 223 13.82 9.82 15.18
C LEU A 223 12.97 10.33 16.33
N SER A 224 13.04 9.66 17.47
CA SER A 224 12.57 10.22 18.73
C SER A 224 13.62 11.14 19.34
N LYS A 225 13.17 12.26 19.90
CA LYS A 225 13.99 13.31 20.52
C LYS A 225 13.36 13.75 21.83
N SER A 226 14.14 14.48 22.65
CA SER A 226 13.58 15.15 23.82
C SER A 226 12.63 16.29 23.41
N LEU A 227 11.71 16.68 24.30
CA LEU A 227 10.74 17.74 24.02
C LEU A 227 11.41 19.10 23.76
N GLU A 228 12.61 19.33 24.29
CA GLU A 228 13.39 20.55 24.13
C GLU A 228 14.10 20.62 22.78
N GLU A 229 14.43 19.48 22.17
CA GLU A 229 15.12 19.39 20.88
C GLU A 229 14.18 19.57 19.69
N VAL A 230 12.87 19.41 19.89
CA VAL A 230 11.86 19.48 18.81
C VAL A 230 11.06 20.78 18.87
N GLU A 231 11.11 21.52 17.76
CA GLU A 231 10.27 22.68 17.50
C GLU A 231 8.99 22.25 16.76
N ASP A 232 7.86 22.18 17.47
CA ASP A 232 6.60 21.68 16.90
C ASP A 232 6.17 22.51 15.68
N GLY A 233 5.89 21.83 14.57
CA GLY A 233 5.44 22.46 13.32
C GLY A 233 6.55 23.03 12.45
N LYS A 234 7.83 22.92 12.87
CA LYS A 234 8.95 23.33 12.03
C LYS A 234 9.05 22.42 10.80
N ILE A 235 8.99 23.03 9.62
CA ILE A 235 9.17 22.35 8.33
C ILE A 235 10.22 23.10 7.52
N GLU A 236 11.32 22.42 7.19
CA GLU A 236 12.47 22.99 6.50
C GLU A 236 12.85 22.15 5.28
N VAL A 237 13.22 22.82 4.18
CA VAL A 237 13.73 22.17 2.96
C VAL A 237 15.12 22.76 2.70
N ILE A 238 16.13 21.89 2.71
CA ILE A 238 17.54 22.23 2.53
C ILE A 238 17.98 21.70 1.16
N GLY A 239 18.09 22.62 0.21
CA GLY A 239 18.36 22.33 -1.19
C GLY A 239 17.26 22.83 -2.12
N PRO A 240 17.36 22.50 -3.43
CA PRO A 240 16.39 22.95 -4.41
C PRO A 240 14.99 22.36 -4.17
N GLU A 241 13.98 23.21 -4.39
CA GLU A 241 12.58 22.79 -4.43
C GLU A 241 12.16 22.27 -5.82
N ILE A 242 10.98 21.62 -5.90
CA ILE A 242 10.46 21.02 -7.14
C ILE A 242 10.35 22.05 -8.28
N ASN A 243 9.95 23.28 -7.99
CA ASN A 243 9.80 24.35 -8.98
C ASN A 243 11.14 25.01 -9.40
N GLU A 244 12.25 24.57 -8.82
CA GLU A 244 13.59 25.12 -9.10
C GLU A 244 14.43 24.19 -9.97
N VAL A 245 13.99 22.93 -10.16
CA VAL A 245 14.79 21.88 -10.82
C VAL A 245 15.18 22.20 -12.26
N GLU A 246 14.36 22.96 -12.99
CA GLU A 246 14.66 23.38 -14.37
C GLU A 246 15.84 24.35 -14.43
N LYS A 247 16.05 25.13 -13.35
CA LYS A 247 17.14 26.09 -13.23
C LYS A 247 18.48 25.43 -12.88
N LEU A 248 18.45 24.16 -12.48
CA LEU A 248 19.65 23.40 -12.09
C LEU A 248 20.42 22.83 -13.28
N GLY A 249 19.93 23.02 -14.51
CA GLY A 249 20.56 22.45 -15.71
C GLY A 249 20.47 20.91 -15.78
N LEU A 250 19.58 20.30 -14.99
CA LEU A 250 19.33 18.86 -14.99
C LEU A 250 18.56 18.45 -16.24
N GLN A 251 18.86 17.29 -16.78
CA GLN A 251 18.08 16.71 -17.88
C GLN A 251 16.72 16.23 -17.33
N GLY A 252 15.63 16.71 -17.94
CA GLY A 252 14.26 16.31 -17.59
C GLY A 252 13.22 16.93 -18.53
N PRO A 253 11.93 16.64 -18.32
CA PRO A 253 11.41 15.62 -17.40
C PRO A 253 11.68 14.17 -17.90
N PRO A 254 11.88 13.18 -17.01
CA PRO A 254 11.83 13.31 -15.55
C PRO A 254 13.14 13.85 -14.97
N TYR A 255 13.04 14.87 -14.12
CA TYR A 255 14.17 15.35 -13.31
C TYR A 255 14.51 14.32 -12.23
N ARG A 256 15.78 14.30 -11.81
CA ARG A 256 16.28 13.38 -10.78
C ARG A 256 17.03 14.15 -9.71
N LEU A 257 16.60 13.99 -8.46
CA LEU A 257 17.25 14.59 -7.30
C LEU A 257 17.52 13.54 -6.23
N PRO A 258 18.60 13.70 -5.44
CA PRO A 258 18.72 12.99 -4.18
C PRO A 258 17.65 13.50 -3.21
N PHE A 259 17.23 12.67 -2.26
CA PHE A 259 16.16 13.04 -1.32
C PHE A 259 16.33 12.39 0.04
N ALA A 260 16.37 13.18 1.10
CA ALA A 260 16.22 12.67 2.45
C ALA A 260 15.04 13.35 3.14
N VAL A 261 14.21 12.59 3.86
CA VAL A 261 13.22 13.14 4.77
C VAL A 261 13.50 12.66 6.18
N VAL A 262 13.71 13.60 7.09
CA VAL A 262 13.93 13.34 8.51
C VAL A 262 12.76 13.91 9.28
N VAL A 263 12.05 13.05 10.01
CA VAL A 263 10.97 13.45 10.91
C VAL A 263 11.44 13.23 12.33
N GLU A 264 11.50 14.30 13.11
CA GLU A 264 11.84 14.23 14.53
C GLU A 264 10.57 14.43 15.35
N VAL A 265 10.28 13.46 16.23
CA VAL A 265 9.10 13.46 17.07
C VAL A 265 9.50 13.44 18.55
N ALA A 266 8.68 14.08 19.38
CA ALA A 266 8.80 14.00 20.83
C ALA A 266 7.43 13.82 21.45
N GLY A 267 7.34 13.08 22.54
CA GLY A 267 6.12 12.94 23.32
C GLY A 267 6.31 12.17 24.61
N ALA A 268 5.45 12.41 25.59
CA ALA A 268 5.58 11.82 26.92
C ALA A 268 5.52 10.28 26.91
N ASN A 269 4.76 9.72 25.95
CA ASN A 269 4.62 8.28 25.75
C ASN A 269 5.46 7.76 24.57
N MET A 270 6.28 8.61 23.93
CA MET A 270 7.10 8.20 22.79
C MET A 270 8.25 7.30 23.26
N GLN A 271 8.53 6.25 22.50
CA GLN A 271 9.63 5.32 22.76
C GLN A 271 10.39 5.05 21.45
N GLU A 272 11.69 4.77 21.54
CA GLU A 272 12.50 4.41 20.37
C GLU A 272 11.90 3.22 19.58
N ASP A 273 11.18 2.32 20.25
CA ASP A 273 10.52 1.16 19.62
C ASP A 273 9.33 1.54 18.72
N PHE A 274 8.77 2.74 18.88
CA PHE A 274 7.71 3.23 18.00
C PHE A 274 8.24 3.91 16.74
N GLU A 275 9.54 4.19 16.67
CA GLU A 275 10.13 4.86 15.51
C GLU A 275 9.90 4.12 14.18
N PRO A 276 10.21 2.81 14.04
CA PRO A 276 9.98 2.09 12.77
C PRO A 276 8.49 2.02 12.38
N ILE A 277 7.59 2.04 13.37
CA ILE A 277 6.13 1.99 13.16
C ILE A 277 5.65 3.29 12.52
N LEU A 278 6.08 4.42 13.07
CA LEU A 278 5.74 5.75 12.56
C LEU A 278 6.43 6.00 11.21
N GLU A 279 7.73 5.68 11.09
CA GLU A 279 8.49 5.82 9.82
C GLU A 279 7.77 5.12 8.67
N ARG A 280 7.23 3.93 8.91
CA ARG A 280 6.51 3.19 7.88
C ARG A 280 5.23 3.88 7.39
N GLN A 281 4.61 4.72 8.20
CA GLN A 281 3.40 5.46 7.80
C GLN A 281 3.70 6.50 6.72
N PHE A 282 4.95 6.93 6.56
CA PHE A 282 5.33 7.86 5.48
C PHE A 282 4.86 7.35 4.13
N HIS A 283 4.91 6.03 3.92
CA HIS A 283 4.37 5.42 2.72
C HIS A 283 2.89 5.69 2.50
N HIS A 284 2.03 5.50 3.49
CA HIS A 284 0.60 5.74 3.30
C HIS A 284 0.32 7.25 3.20
N LEU A 285 0.87 8.02 4.14
CA LEU A 285 0.63 9.45 4.24
C LEU A 285 1.06 10.20 2.97
N ILE A 286 2.22 9.88 2.40
CA ILE A 286 2.69 10.52 1.17
C ILE A 286 1.86 10.07 -0.05
N ASN A 287 1.49 8.79 -0.15
CA ASN A 287 0.68 8.28 -1.27
C ASN A 287 -0.77 8.78 -1.25
N TYR A 288 -1.26 9.33 -0.14
CA TYR A 288 -2.60 9.93 -0.08
C TYR A 288 -2.68 11.28 -0.80
N ALA A 289 -1.55 11.88 -1.18
CA ALA A 289 -1.53 13.06 -2.03
C ALA A 289 -1.67 12.67 -3.52
N GLN A 290 -2.67 13.25 -4.20
CA GLN A 290 -2.92 13.00 -5.61
C GLN A 290 -1.68 13.30 -6.48
N GLY A 291 -1.37 12.38 -7.40
CA GLY A 291 -0.24 12.52 -8.32
C GLY A 291 1.14 12.27 -7.71
N ILE A 292 1.21 11.83 -6.45
CA ILE A 292 2.44 11.47 -5.75
C ILE A 292 2.47 9.96 -5.54
N MET A 293 3.62 9.33 -5.80
CA MET A 293 3.83 7.90 -5.62
C MET A 293 5.09 7.66 -4.78
N HIS A 294 4.93 7.04 -3.62
CA HIS A 294 6.01 6.61 -2.74
C HIS A 294 6.05 5.08 -2.65
N VAL A 295 7.20 4.44 -2.86
CA VAL A 295 7.36 2.98 -2.76
C VAL A 295 8.68 2.63 -2.10
N GLY A 296 8.66 1.59 -1.28
CA GLY A 296 9.82 1.17 -0.49
C GLY A 296 9.73 1.75 0.91
N GLN A 297 10.89 1.82 1.55
CA GLN A 297 11.05 2.32 2.91
C GLN A 297 12.52 2.64 3.19
N ARG A 298 12.84 3.23 4.34
CA ARG A 298 14.24 3.43 4.80
C ARG A 298 15.09 4.08 3.69
N ASN A 299 16.30 3.56 3.45
CA ASN A 299 17.23 4.01 2.41
C ASN A 299 17.02 3.37 1.02
N ILE A 300 15.91 2.66 0.81
CA ILE A 300 15.53 2.11 -0.50
C ILE A 300 14.23 2.71 -1.00
N MET A 301 13.77 3.81 -0.39
CA MET A 301 12.58 4.51 -0.81
C MET A 301 12.68 4.99 -2.27
N TRP A 302 11.52 5.16 -2.91
CA TRP A 302 11.38 5.70 -4.25
C TRP A 302 10.16 6.61 -4.32
N LEU A 303 10.41 7.89 -4.58
CA LEU A 303 9.40 8.93 -4.71
C LEU A 303 9.29 9.34 -6.18
N ARG A 304 8.05 9.47 -6.66
CA ARG A 304 7.71 9.91 -8.00
C ARG A 304 6.61 10.96 -7.94
N ILE A 305 6.78 12.01 -8.73
CA ILE A 305 5.87 13.16 -8.77
C ILE A 305 5.40 13.34 -10.19
N SER A 306 4.08 13.41 -10.39
CA SER A 306 3.49 13.58 -11.71
C SER A 306 3.64 15.01 -12.23
N LYS A 307 3.59 15.17 -13.56
CA LYS A 307 3.52 16.48 -14.24
C LYS A 307 2.33 17.31 -13.73
N GLN A 308 1.18 16.67 -13.55
CA GLN A 308 -0.03 17.32 -13.03
C GLN A 308 0.17 17.87 -11.60
N ALA A 309 0.83 17.12 -10.72
CA ALA A 309 1.10 17.59 -9.36
C ALA A 309 2.08 18.78 -9.37
N ALA A 310 3.12 18.73 -10.20
CA ALA A 310 4.06 19.84 -10.37
C ALA A 310 3.38 21.10 -10.95
N GLU A 311 2.53 20.95 -11.96
CA GLU A 311 1.74 22.05 -12.56
C GLU A 311 0.80 22.71 -11.55
N LYS A 312 0.19 21.93 -10.64
CA LYS A 312 -0.63 22.46 -9.54
C LYS A 312 0.22 23.20 -8.48
N GLY A 313 1.54 23.11 -8.53
CA GLY A 313 2.45 23.76 -7.60
C GLY A 313 2.87 22.91 -6.40
N PHE A 314 2.79 21.58 -6.51
CA PHE A 314 3.30 20.69 -5.45
C PHE A 314 4.81 20.87 -5.26
N LEU A 315 5.28 20.77 -4.01
CA LEU A 315 6.62 21.11 -3.53
C LEU A 315 7.02 20.08 -2.46
N PHE A 316 8.32 19.90 -2.21
CA PHE A 316 8.79 19.03 -1.13
C PHE A 316 8.31 19.50 0.24
N LYS A 317 8.21 20.81 0.47
CA LYS A 317 7.61 21.37 1.70
C LYS A 317 6.19 20.83 1.97
N HIS A 318 5.42 20.51 0.93
CA HIS A 318 4.08 19.92 1.09
C HIS A 318 4.14 18.48 1.64
N ILE A 319 5.19 17.71 1.33
CA ILE A 319 5.45 16.41 1.98
C ILE A 319 5.68 16.63 3.48
N GLY A 320 6.48 17.63 3.85
CA GLY A 320 6.69 17.98 5.26
C GLY A 320 5.40 18.35 5.99
N ARG A 321 4.51 19.11 5.33
CA ARG A 321 3.18 19.48 5.87
C ARG A 321 2.28 18.26 6.08
N ILE A 322 2.27 17.33 5.13
CA ILE A 322 1.53 16.08 5.22
C ILE A 322 2.01 15.27 6.43
N LEU A 323 3.32 15.03 6.51
CA LEU A 323 3.91 14.22 7.58
C LEU A 323 3.67 14.87 8.95
N TYR A 324 3.89 16.17 9.10
CA TYR A 324 3.61 16.90 10.34
C TYR A 324 2.15 16.73 10.79
N ALA A 325 1.20 17.13 9.94
CA ALA A 325 -0.21 17.18 10.30
C ALA A 325 -0.76 15.78 10.60
N LYS A 326 -0.36 14.77 9.83
CA LYS A 326 -0.88 13.41 9.97
C LYS A 326 -0.25 12.62 11.09
N MET A 327 1.04 12.82 11.36
CA MET A 327 1.67 12.25 12.56
C MET A 327 0.97 12.73 13.83
N ARG A 328 0.69 14.04 13.91
CA ARG A 328 -0.04 14.64 15.04
C ARG A 328 -1.48 14.16 15.13
N GLN A 329 -2.17 14.03 13.99
CA GLN A 329 -3.57 13.61 13.95
C GLN A 329 -3.74 12.13 14.33
N GLU A 330 -2.96 11.23 13.73
CA GLU A 330 -3.17 9.79 13.83
C GLU A 330 -2.45 9.19 15.04
N PHE A 331 -1.36 9.81 15.47
CA PHE A 331 -0.50 9.30 16.55
C PHE A 331 -0.37 10.29 17.72
N GLY A 332 -1.32 11.22 17.88
CA GLY A 332 -1.29 12.24 18.94
C GLY A 332 -1.26 11.70 20.38
N ALA A 333 -1.51 10.39 20.60
CA ALA A 333 -1.33 9.74 21.90
C ALA A 333 0.15 9.52 22.27
N ILE A 334 1.04 9.50 21.28
CA ILE A 334 2.49 9.29 21.43
C ILE A 334 3.34 10.42 20.83
N VAL A 335 2.80 11.21 19.89
CA VAL A 335 3.50 12.34 19.25
C VAL A 335 2.93 13.68 19.73
N ASP A 336 3.62 14.31 20.69
CA ASP A 336 3.28 15.64 21.23
C ASP A 336 3.88 16.80 20.40
N LYS A 337 5.07 16.59 19.83
CA LYS A 337 5.74 17.52 18.92
C LYS A 337 6.28 16.80 17.70
N CYS A 338 6.26 17.47 16.56
CA CYS A 338 6.81 16.95 15.31
C CYS A 338 7.48 18.07 14.50
N GLN A 339 8.70 17.83 14.03
CA GLN A 339 9.36 18.66 13.02
C GLN A 339 9.83 17.80 11.84
N VAL A 340 9.87 18.41 10.65
CA VAL A 340 10.25 17.73 9.42
C VAL A 340 11.33 18.51 8.69
N THR A 341 12.44 17.86 8.39
CA THR A 341 13.51 18.42 7.56
C THR A 341 13.68 17.56 6.31
N ILE A 342 13.65 18.21 5.14
CA ILE A 342 13.86 17.56 3.85
C ILE A 342 15.16 18.06 3.24
N TYR A 343 15.97 17.16 2.71
CA TYR A 343 17.23 17.46 2.05
C TYR A 343 17.17 17.03 0.60
N THR A 344 17.58 17.91 -0.31
CA THR A 344 17.64 17.64 -1.75
C THR A 344 19.02 17.92 -2.37
N GLU A 345 20.01 18.24 -1.53
CA GLU A 345 21.42 18.34 -1.89
C GLU A 345 22.14 17.01 -1.66
N GLU A 346 22.95 16.57 -2.63
CA GLU A 346 23.55 15.23 -2.60
C GLU A 346 24.45 14.99 -1.38
N ASP A 347 25.28 15.97 -1.01
CA ASP A 347 26.20 15.82 0.12
C ASP A 347 25.45 15.74 1.45
N LYS A 348 24.37 16.53 1.62
CA LYS A 348 23.50 16.44 2.79
C LYS A 348 22.71 15.14 2.85
N VAL A 349 22.22 14.65 1.71
CA VAL A 349 21.55 13.35 1.64
C VAL A 349 22.51 12.22 2.00
N LYS A 350 23.80 12.30 1.61
CA LYS A 350 24.84 11.33 2.03
C LYS A 350 25.06 11.36 3.54
N GLU A 351 25.17 12.54 4.15
CA GLU A 351 25.31 12.67 5.61
C GLU A 351 24.15 11.99 6.35
N ILE A 352 22.90 12.27 5.94
CA ILE A 352 21.71 11.66 6.54
C ILE A 352 21.65 10.15 6.29
N LEU A 353 22.06 9.70 5.10
CA LEU A 353 22.07 8.28 4.76
C LEU A 353 22.99 7.47 5.70
N GLU A 354 24.16 7.99 6.06
CA GLU A 354 25.05 7.31 7.00
C GLU A 354 24.45 7.24 8.42
N ILE A 355 23.86 8.34 8.91
CA ILE A 355 23.15 8.36 10.20
C ILE A 355 22.01 7.33 10.18
N ALA A 356 21.22 7.31 9.11
CA ALA A 356 20.09 6.41 8.98
C ALA A 356 20.53 4.94 8.98
N LYS A 357 21.65 4.60 8.30
CA LYS A 357 22.21 3.23 8.32
C LYS A 357 22.58 2.77 9.73
N GLU A 358 23.20 3.64 10.54
CA GLU A 358 23.53 3.33 11.93
C GLU A 358 22.27 3.06 12.77
N VAL A 359 21.25 3.90 12.61
CA VAL A 359 19.95 3.75 13.30
C VAL A 359 19.26 2.45 12.87
N TYR A 360 19.21 2.15 11.57
CA TYR A 360 18.63 0.91 11.08
C TYR A 360 19.39 -0.32 11.57
N ALA A 361 20.72 -0.26 11.63
CA ALA A 361 21.53 -1.35 12.18
C ALA A 361 21.23 -1.59 13.66
N LYS A 362 21.07 -0.52 14.46
CA LYS A 362 20.64 -0.62 15.87
C LYS A 362 19.25 -1.25 16.01
N ARG A 363 18.30 -0.86 15.16
CA ARG A 363 16.93 -1.42 15.13
C ARG A 363 16.94 -2.90 14.76
N ASP A 364 17.65 -3.27 13.70
CA ASP A 364 17.78 -4.66 13.26
C ASP A 364 18.44 -5.55 14.35
N ALA A 365 19.44 -5.03 15.08
CA ALA A 365 20.15 -5.77 16.12
C ALA A 365 19.26 -6.16 17.32
N ARG A 366 18.17 -5.43 17.60
CA ARG A 366 17.25 -5.75 18.71
C ARG A 366 16.59 -7.12 18.58
N ILE A 367 16.51 -7.67 17.37
CA ILE A 367 15.79 -8.92 17.07
C ILE A 367 16.73 -10.10 16.90
N ALA A 368 18.04 -9.83 16.78
CA ALA A 368 19.04 -10.86 16.50
C ALA A 368 19.13 -11.98 17.56
N GLY A 369 18.51 -11.83 18.73
CA GLY A 369 18.42 -12.85 19.79
C GLY A 369 17.11 -13.65 19.85
N MET A 370 16.09 -13.28 19.07
CA MET A 370 14.80 -13.97 19.07
C MET A 370 14.76 -15.03 17.98
N THR A 371 14.28 -16.22 18.30
CA THR A 371 14.06 -17.31 17.33
C THR A 371 12.58 -17.60 17.18
N ASP A 372 12.22 -18.26 16.08
CA ASP A 372 10.85 -18.69 15.84
C ASP A 372 10.36 -19.64 16.94
N GLU A 373 11.24 -20.48 17.49
CA GLU A 373 10.94 -21.37 18.63
C GLU A 373 10.78 -20.65 19.97
N SER A 374 11.34 -19.44 20.12
CA SER A 374 11.33 -18.71 21.40
C SER A 374 10.01 -17.98 21.70
N VAL A 375 9.07 -17.98 20.75
CA VAL A 375 7.78 -17.29 20.87
C VAL A 375 6.62 -18.21 20.48
N ASP A 376 5.46 -18.07 21.11
CA ASP A 376 4.25 -18.84 20.76
C ASP A 376 3.30 -18.09 19.81
N ILE A 377 3.54 -16.79 19.63
CA ILE A 377 2.71 -15.88 18.85
C ILE A 377 3.54 -15.32 17.70
N TYR A 378 2.96 -15.31 16.51
CA TYR A 378 3.43 -14.53 15.37
C TYR A 378 2.51 -13.35 15.12
N TYR A 379 2.90 -12.45 14.20
CA TYR A 379 2.06 -11.31 13.84
C TYR A 379 1.73 -11.34 12.36
N SER A 380 0.48 -11.06 12.03
CA SER A 380 0.10 -10.76 10.66
C SER A 380 0.47 -9.32 10.30
N CYS A 381 0.55 -9.05 9.00
CA CYS A 381 0.39 -7.70 8.47
C CYS A 381 -0.48 -7.75 7.21
N THR A 382 -1.58 -7.00 7.24
CA THR A 382 -2.56 -6.88 6.15
C THR A 382 -2.56 -5.50 5.49
N LEU A 383 -1.58 -4.66 5.83
CA LEU A 383 -1.48 -3.27 5.38
C LEU A 383 -1.46 -3.14 3.85
N CYS A 384 -0.80 -4.06 3.16
CA CYS A 384 -0.71 -4.07 1.70
C CYS A 384 -2.00 -4.55 0.99
N GLN A 385 -3.07 -4.90 1.72
CA GLN A 385 -4.33 -5.33 1.11
C GLN A 385 -5.06 -4.22 0.34
N SER A 386 -4.66 -2.95 0.51
CA SER A 386 -5.15 -1.81 -0.28
C SER A 386 -4.95 -2.07 -1.79
N PHE A 387 -3.81 -2.65 -2.18
CA PHE A 387 -3.50 -3.03 -3.56
C PHE A 387 -3.39 -4.55 -3.81
N ALA A 388 -3.01 -5.36 -2.81
CA ALA A 388 -2.84 -6.83 -2.92
C ALA A 388 -3.86 -7.57 -2.00
N PRO A 389 -5.11 -7.81 -2.43
CA PRO A 389 -6.24 -7.97 -1.52
C PRO A 389 -6.38 -9.34 -0.85
N THR A 390 -5.62 -10.30 -1.35
CA THR A 390 -5.52 -11.67 -0.85
C THR A 390 -4.21 -11.90 -0.12
N HIS A 391 -3.32 -10.90 -0.11
CA HIS A 391 -2.02 -11.00 0.52
C HIS A 391 -2.13 -10.87 2.03
N VAL A 392 -1.36 -11.70 2.73
CA VAL A 392 -1.16 -11.66 4.17
C VAL A 392 0.31 -11.94 4.42
N CYS A 393 1.02 -11.00 5.04
CA CYS A 393 2.35 -11.30 5.59
C CYS A 393 2.18 -12.00 6.94
N VAL A 394 2.90 -13.09 7.16
CA VAL A 394 3.10 -13.67 8.50
C VAL A 394 4.52 -13.34 8.92
N ILE A 395 4.65 -12.59 9.99
CA ILE A 395 5.92 -12.04 10.48
C ILE A 395 6.33 -12.84 11.72
N THR A 396 7.52 -13.41 11.64
CA THR A 396 8.15 -14.16 12.72
C THR A 396 9.48 -13.49 13.13
N PRO A 397 10.06 -13.83 14.28
CA PRO A 397 11.38 -13.33 14.65
C PRO A 397 12.45 -13.55 13.56
N GLU A 398 12.42 -14.70 12.89
CA GLU A 398 13.41 -15.08 11.88
C GLU A 398 12.94 -14.86 10.44
N ARG A 399 11.69 -14.42 10.23
CA ARG A 399 11.09 -14.06 8.94
C ARG A 399 10.36 -12.73 9.05
N ILE A 400 11.12 -11.65 8.91
CA ILE A 400 10.60 -10.28 8.78
C ILE A 400 9.65 -10.14 7.57
N GLY A 401 8.75 -9.16 7.61
CA GLY A 401 7.93 -8.81 6.45
C GLY A 401 8.79 -8.56 5.22
N MET A 402 8.35 -9.04 4.05
CA MET A 402 9.16 -9.00 2.82
C MET A 402 9.52 -7.58 2.36
N CYS A 403 8.77 -6.57 2.83
CA CYS A 403 9.14 -5.17 2.62
C CYS A 403 10.49 -4.83 3.26
N GLY A 404 10.85 -5.47 4.38
CA GLY A 404 12.03 -5.20 5.20
C GLY A 404 11.80 -4.24 6.38
N ALA A 405 10.62 -3.60 6.49
CA ALA A 405 10.35 -2.60 7.52
C ALA A 405 9.75 -3.19 8.79
N TYR A 406 8.83 -4.16 8.63
CA TYR A 406 8.06 -4.70 9.75
C TYR A 406 8.64 -6.02 10.23
N ASN A 407 9.18 -5.98 11.42
CA ASN A 407 9.62 -7.14 12.17
C ASN A 407 8.60 -7.58 13.22
N TRP A 408 8.94 -8.64 13.97
CA TRP A 408 8.03 -9.22 14.96
C TRP A 408 7.70 -8.23 16.10
N LEU A 409 8.68 -7.46 16.58
CA LEU A 409 8.47 -6.45 17.62
C LEU A 409 7.57 -5.31 17.12
N ASP A 410 7.76 -4.87 15.88
CA ASP A 410 6.91 -3.86 15.27
C ASP A 410 5.46 -4.35 15.15
N GLY A 411 5.26 -5.62 14.79
CA GLY A 411 3.95 -6.24 14.73
C GLY A 411 3.24 -6.24 16.09
N LYS A 412 3.99 -6.55 17.16
CA LYS A 412 3.51 -6.48 18.55
C LYS A 412 3.13 -5.05 18.95
N ALA A 413 4.04 -4.10 18.78
CA ALA A 413 3.82 -2.72 19.18
C ALA A 413 2.69 -2.06 18.36
N CYS A 414 2.54 -2.39 17.07
CA CYS A 414 1.40 -1.91 16.27
C CYS A 414 0.06 -2.41 16.81
N TYR A 415 -0.01 -3.67 17.26
CA TYR A 415 -1.23 -4.20 17.87
C TYR A 415 -1.53 -3.54 19.22
N GLU A 416 -0.50 -3.27 20.03
CA GLU A 416 -0.65 -2.57 21.32
C GLU A 416 -1.14 -1.13 21.13
N LEU A 417 -0.64 -0.43 20.10
CA LEU A 417 -1.09 0.92 19.74
C LEU A 417 -2.50 0.94 19.13
N ASN A 418 -2.81 -0.03 18.27
CA ASN A 418 -4.10 -0.14 17.62
C ASN A 418 -4.55 -1.62 17.50
N PRO A 419 -5.33 -2.12 18.48
CA PRO A 419 -5.80 -3.51 18.48
C PRO A 419 -6.72 -3.86 17.29
N THR A 420 -7.30 -2.85 16.63
CA THR A 420 -8.13 -3.00 15.42
C THR A 420 -7.35 -2.80 14.13
N GLY A 421 -6.03 -2.59 14.22
CA GLY A 421 -5.15 -2.31 13.10
C GLY A 421 -4.82 -3.52 12.23
N PRO A 422 -3.98 -3.32 11.20
CA PRO A 422 -3.64 -4.36 10.22
C PRO A 422 -2.71 -5.44 10.75
N ASN A 423 -2.10 -5.23 11.92
CA ASN A 423 -1.24 -6.18 12.60
C ASN A 423 -2.03 -6.88 13.70
N GLN A 424 -2.23 -8.18 13.55
CA GLN A 424 -2.99 -9.01 14.48
C GLN A 424 -2.13 -10.17 14.97
N PRO A 425 -2.18 -10.52 16.28
CA PRO A 425 -1.49 -11.69 16.80
C PRO A 425 -2.07 -12.97 16.19
N ILE A 426 -1.21 -13.94 15.93
CA ILE A 426 -1.52 -15.26 15.41
C ILE A 426 -0.93 -16.28 16.38
N GLU A 427 -1.77 -16.99 17.10
CA GLU A 427 -1.34 -18.19 17.82
C GLU A 427 -0.94 -19.26 16.81
N LYS A 428 0.20 -19.93 17.01
CA LYS A 428 0.68 -20.94 16.06
C LYS A 428 -0.34 -22.08 15.87
N GLY A 429 -0.96 -22.54 16.95
CA GLY A 429 -1.77 -23.75 16.95
C GLY A 429 -0.91 -25.01 16.83
N GLU A 430 -1.46 -26.07 16.26
CA GLU A 430 -0.76 -27.35 16.08
C GLU A 430 0.31 -27.26 15.00
N LEU A 431 1.50 -27.79 15.29
CA LEU A 431 2.56 -27.95 14.29
C LEU A 431 2.19 -29.08 13.34
N LEU A 432 2.03 -28.76 12.05
CA LEU A 432 1.65 -29.71 11.01
C LEU A 432 2.86 -30.27 10.26
N ASP A 433 3.84 -29.42 9.98
CA ASP A 433 5.11 -29.80 9.33
C ASP A 433 6.22 -28.84 9.79
N GLU A 434 7.18 -29.37 10.55
CA GLU A 434 8.33 -28.61 11.07
C GLU A 434 9.26 -28.12 9.96
N ARG A 435 9.49 -28.96 8.94
CA ARG A 435 10.40 -28.64 7.83
C ARG A 435 9.85 -27.48 7.00
N LEU A 436 8.56 -27.49 6.70
CA LEU A 436 7.88 -26.44 5.95
C LEU A 436 7.55 -25.22 6.82
N GLY A 437 7.49 -25.38 8.15
CA GLY A 437 6.98 -24.38 9.07
C GLY A 437 5.47 -24.17 8.90
N GLN A 438 4.70 -25.24 8.72
CA GLN A 438 3.24 -25.18 8.65
C GLN A 438 2.61 -25.41 10.01
N PHE A 439 1.71 -24.52 10.39
CA PHE A 439 0.95 -24.59 11.63
C PHE A 439 -0.54 -24.35 11.38
N SER A 440 -1.41 -25.03 12.14
CA SER A 440 -2.86 -24.95 11.92
C SER A 440 -3.42 -23.55 12.16
N GLY A 441 -3.03 -22.88 13.25
CA GLY A 441 -3.50 -21.54 13.59
C GLY A 441 -3.09 -20.49 12.57
N ILE A 442 -1.88 -20.63 11.99
CA ILE A 442 -1.42 -19.76 10.90
C ILE A 442 -2.27 -19.99 9.64
N ASN A 443 -2.51 -21.25 9.26
CA ASN A 443 -3.33 -21.58 8.10
C ASN A 443 -4.76 -21.05 8.24
N GLU A 444 -5.37 -21.21 9.42
CA GLU A 444 -6.71 -20.67 9.72
C GLU A 444 -6.76 -19.15 9.61
N PHE A 445 -5.78 -18.46 10.21
CA PHE A 445 -5.70 -17.00 10.13
C PHE A 445 -5.55 -16.54 8.68
N VAL A 446 -4.58 -17.11 7.94
CA VAL A 446 -4.31 -16.73 6.54
C VAL A 446 -5.52 -17.04 5.67
N LYS A 447 -6.21 -18.17 5.87
CA LYS A 447 -7.44 -18.50 5.15
C LYS A 447 -8.54 -17.47 5.39
N LYS A 448 -8.73 -17.04 6.63
CA LYS A 448 -9.71 -15.99 6.96
C LYS A 448 -9.31 -14.64 6.34
N ALA A 449 -8.08 -14.19 6.58
CA ALA A 449 -7.59 -12.87 6.18
C ALA A 449 -7.41 -12.73 4.65
N SER A 450 -7.11 -13.84 3.94
CA SER A 450 -7.05 -13.90 2.47
C SER A 450 -8.41 -14.14 1.82
N ARG A 451 -9.50 -14.19 2.60
CA ARG A 451 -10.88 -14.42 2.14
C ARG A 451 -11.08 -15.79 1.47
N GLY A 452 -10.39 -16.80 1.98
CA GLY A 452 -10.42 -18.18 1.53
C GLY A 452 -9.61 -18.44 0.27
N LYS A 453 -8.77 -17.49 -0.16
CA LYS A 453 -7.96 -17.64 -1.39
C LYS A 453 -6.64 -18.36 -1.16
N VAL A 454 -6.13 -18.32 0.06
CA VAL A 454 -4.91 -19.01 0.47
C VAL A 454 -5.28 -19.92 1.62
N GLU A 455 -5.20 -21.24 1.42
CA GLU A 455 -5.63 -22.21 2.45
C GLU A 455 -4.52 -22.60 3.41
N ARG A 456 -3.27 -22.60 2.91
CA ARG A 456 -2.08 -22.98 3.66
C ARG A 456 -0.94 -22.03 3.35
N VAL A 457 0.01 -21.92 4.27
CA VAL A 457 1.26 -21.21 4.06
C VAL A 457 2.42 -21.99 4.69
N SER A 458 3.47 -22.21 3.91
CA SER A 458 4.75 -22.71 4.41
C SER A 458 5.68 -21.53 4.69
N LEU A 459 6.12 -21.42 5.94
CA LEU A 459 7.02 -20.35 6.36
C LEU A 459 8.46 -20.54 5.85
N TYR A 460 8.86 -21.76 5.53
CA TYR A 460 10.26 -22.06 5.18
C TYR A 460 10.42 -22.72 3.81
N SER A 461 9.38 -22.69 2.96
CA SER A 461 9.40 -23.28 1.61
C SER A 461 9.06 -22.28 0.52
N ILE A 462 9.81 -22.34 -0.60
CA ILE A 462 9.47 -21.64 -1.85
C ILE A 462 8.62 -22.49 -2.80
N LEU A 463 8.60 -23.81 -2.63
CA LEU A 463 7.91 -24.73 -3.54
C LEU A 463 6.50 -25.09 -3.06
N VAL A 464 6.36 -25.41 -1.78
CA VAL A 464 5.11 -25.91 -1.22
C VAL A 464 4.39 -24.77 -0.53
N ASP A 465 3.25 -24.35 -1.07
CA ASP A 465 2.39 -23.30 -0.50
C ASP A 465 3.17 -22.05 -0.01
N PRO A 466 4.03 -21.43 -0.84
CA PRO A 466 4.81 -20.28 -0.42
C PRO A 466 3.90 -19.10 -0.03
N MET A 467 4.37 -18.29 0.92
CA MET A 467 3.67 -17.07 1.29
C MET A 467 3.48 -16.16 0.08
N THR A 468 2.25 -15.71 -0.14
CA THR A 468 1.92 -14.74 -1.19
C THR A 468 2.77 -13.48 -1.09
N ALA A 469 2.98 -12.75 -2.19
CA ALA A 469 3.68 -11.48 -2.18
C ALA A 469 2.79 -10.31 -2.63
N CYS A 470 2.96 -9.14 -2.03
CA CYS A 470 2.21 -7.94 -2.40
C CYS A 470 2.84 -7.19 -3.59
N GLY A 471 4.10 -6.75 -3.44
CA GLY A 471 4.80 -5.95 -4.45
C GLY A 471 5.86 -5.00 -3.88
N CYS A 472 5.95 -4.84 -2.56
CA CYS A 472 6.94 -4.00 -1.89
C CYS A 472 8.20 -4.77 -1.45
N PHE A 473 8.37 -6.03 -1.88
CA PHE A 473 9.52 -6.84 -1.50
C PHE A 473 10.85 -6.23 -1.96
N GLU A 474 11.88 -6.32 -1.10
CA GLU A 474 13.22 -5.80 -1.43
C GLU A 474 13.91 -6.63 -2.50
N CYS A 475 13.67 -7.95 -2.46
CA CYS A 475 14.27 -8.95 -3.33
C CYS A 475 13.22 -9.98 -3.79
N ILE A 476 13.53 -10.69 -4.88
CA ILE A 476 12.79 -11.86 -5.35
C ILE A 476 13.73 -13.04 -5.35
N ALA A 477 13.33 -14.14 -4.70
CA ALA A 477 13.92 -15.45 -4.86
C ALA A 477 13.19 -16.21 -5.98
N ALA A 478 13.94 -16.86 -6.87
CA ALA A 478 13.40 -17.64 -7.97
C ALA A 478 14.18 -18.96 -8.15
N VAL A 479 13.46 -20.07 -8.30
CA VAL A 479 14.04 -21.37 -8.57
C VAL A 479 14.63 -21.40 -9.99
N LEU A 480 15.83 -21.97 -10.12
CA LEU A 480 16.50 -22.30 -11.37
C LEU A 480 16.54 -23.84 -11.52
N PRO A 481 15.56 -24.44 -12.21
CA PRO A 481 15.37 -25.89 -12.23
C PRO A 481 16.58 -26.67 -12.76
N SER A 482 17.26 -26.18 -13.81
CA SER A 482 18.32 -26.93 -14.49
C SER A 482 19.62 -27.03 -13.68
N VAL A 483 19.74 -26.22 -12.63
CA VAL A 483 20.91 -26.16 -11.74
C VAL A 483 20.57 -26.54 -10.30
N ASN A 484 19.36 -27.06 -10.07
CA ASN A 484 18.87 -27.47 -8.75
C ASN A 484 18.93 -26.35 -7.70
N GLY A 485 18.91 -25.08 -8.11
CA GLY A 485 19.27 -23.93 -7.27
C GLY A 485 18.20 -22.84 -7.21
N VAL A 486 18.51 -21.80 -6.45
CA VAL A 486 17.70 -20.58 -6.31
C VAL A 486 18.58 -19.37 -6.62
N MET A 487 18.07 -18.45 -7.43
CA MET A 487 18.66 -17.11 -7.58
C MET A 487 17.91 -16.09 -6.74
N ILE A 488 18.61 -15.03 -6.31
CA ILE A 488 17.99 -13.91 -5.60
C ILE A 488 18.37 -12.62 -6.32
N VAL A 489 17.42 -11.73 -6.55
CA VAL A 489 17.67 -10.42 -7.17
C VAL A 489 16.98 -9.31 -6.39
N ASN A 490 17.71 -8.23 -6.09
CA ASN A 490 17.17 -7.04 -5.43
C ASN A 490 16.56 -6.05 -6.44
N ARG A 491 15.67 -5.20 -5.95
CA ARG A 491 14.91 -4.23 -6.77
C ARG A 491 15.76 -3.22 -7.53
N ASP A 492 16.97 -2.94 -7.06
CA ASP A 492 17.87 -1.94 -7.66
C ASP A 492 18.67 -2.51 -8.84
N TYR A 493 18.69 -3.84 -9.01
CA TYR A 493 19.34 -4.47 -10.14
C TYR A 493 18.47 -4.38 -11.41
N MET A 494 18.97 -3.66 -12.41
CA MET A 494 18.25 -3.34 -13.65
C MET A 494 18.55 -4.30 -14.82
N GLY A 495 19.50 -5.22 -14.63
CA GLY A 495 19.97 -6.15 -15.64
C GLY A 495 19.05 -7.35 -15.86
N MET A 496 19.44 -8.22 -16.80
CA MET A 496 18.82 -9.53 -16.96
C MET A 496 19.37 -10.47 -15.89
N THR A 497 18.56 -11.45 -15.47
CA THR A 497 18.97 -12.50 -14.54
C THR A 497 18.94 -13.87 -15.22
N PRO A 498 19.51 -14.92 -14.59
CA PRO A 498 19.52 -16.27 -15.16
C PRO A 498 18.13 -16.86 -15.46
N THR A 499 17.05 -16.34 -14.89
CA THR A 499 15.66 -16.72 -15.25
C THR A 499 15.23 -16.21 -16.63
N GLY A 500 16.04 -15.39 -17.30
CA GLY A 500 15.68 -14.71 -18.55
C GLY A 500 14.72 -13.53 -18.35
N MET A 501 14.54 -13.06 -17.11
CA MET A 501 13.65 -11.95 -16.77
C MET A 501 14.40 -10.85 -15.99
N LYS A 502 13.92 -9.61 -16.11
CA LYS A 502 14.34 -8.52 -15.20
C LYS A 502 13.57 -8.59 -13.89
N PHE A 503 14.08 -7.94 -12.84
CA PHE A 503 13.35 -7.77 -11.57
C PHE A 503 11.92 -7.26 -11.79
N SER A 504 11.72 -6.23 -12.61
CA SER A 504 10.40 -5.64 -12.88
C SER A 504 9.41 -6.63 -13.49
N THR A 505 9.88 -7.54 -14.35
CA THR A 505 9.06 -8.57 -14.99
C THR A 505 8.64 -9.62 -13.96
N MET A 506 9.59 -10.10 -13.15
CA MET A 506 9.30 -11.05 -12.08
C MET A 506 8.38 -10.43 -11.02
N ALA A 507 8.58 -9.16 -10.66
CA ALA A 507 7.74 -8.46 -9.70
C ALA A 507 6.27 -8.41 -10.13
N GLY A 508 6.01 -8.22 -11.43
CA GLY A 508 4.67 -8.25 -12.00
C GLY A 508 4.02 -9.64 -11.96
N MET A 509 4.81 -10.72 -11.99
CA MET A 509 4.33 -12.10 -11.92
C MET A 509 4.07 -12.56 -10.48
N VAL A 510 4.95 -12.18 -9.54
CA VAL A 510 4.95 -12.66 -8.16
C VAL A 510 4.05 -11.82 -7.25
N GLY A 511 3.89 -10.52 -7.56
CA GLY A 511 3.08 -9.60 -6.77
C GLY A 511 1.57 -9.83 -6.86
N GLY A 512 0.81 -9.00 -6.14
CA GLY A 512 -0.67 -8.98 -6.21
C GLY A 512 -1.39 -9.99 -5.32
N GLY A 513 -0.67 -10.71 -4.46
CA GLY A 513 -1.25 -11.66 -3.50
C GLY A 513 -1.50 -13.06 -4.07
N GLN A 514 -0.75 -13.46 -5.10
CA GLN A 514 -0.78 -14.81 -5.67
C GLN A 514 0.16 -15.75 -4.91
N VAL A 515 -0.17 -17.04 -4.90
CA VAL A 515 0.73 -18.11 -4.46
C VAL A 515 1.46 -18.60 -5.71
N THR A 516 2.78 -18.47 -5.74
CA THR A 516 3.59 -18.75 -6.93
C THR A 516 4.73 -19.72 -6.57
N PRO A 517 4.49 -21.04 -6.58
CA PRO A 517 5.53 -22.04 -6.36
C PRO A 517 6.77 -21.77 -7.22
N GLY A 518 7.94 -21.76 -6.59
CA GLY A 518 9.22 -21.46 -7.23
C GLY A 518 9.59 -19.98 -7.27
N PHE A 519 8.69 -19.06 -6.89
CA PHE A 519 8.99 -17.64 -6.79
C PHE A 519 8.48 -17.05 -5.47
N MET A 520 9.29 -16.23 -4.80
CA MET A 520 8.88 -15.60 -3.54
C MET A 520 9.51 -14.23 -3.35
N GLY A 521 8.70 -13.26 -2.92
CA GLY A 521 9.21 -11.99 -2.42
C GLY A 521 9.90 -12.19 -1.07
N VAL A 522 11.13 -11.69 -0.94
CA VAL A 522 11.94 -11.81 0.28
C VAL A 522 12.56 -10.47 0.66
N SER A 523 12.73 -10.25 1.96
CA SER A 523 13.52 -9.12 2.47
C SER A 523 14.99 -9.48 2.49
N LYS A 524 15.86 -8.46 2.50
CA LYS A 524 17.31 -8.64 2.61
C LYS A 524 17.70 -9.33 3.91
N HIS A 525 17.00 -9.03 5.00
CA HIS A 525 17.23 -9.67 6.31
C HIS A 525 16.86 -11.16 6.30
N TYR A 526 15.77 -11.55 5.61
CA TYR A 526 15.36 -12.95 5.55
C TYR A 526 16.38 -13.82 4.81
N ILE A 527 17.09 -13.30 3.80
CA ILE A 527 18.15 -14.04 3.07
C ILE A 527 19.21 -14.61 4.02
N THR A 528 19.54 -13.86 5.08
CA THR A 528 20.55 -14.23 6.08
C THR A 528 19.99 -14.94 7.30
N SER A 529 18.69 -15.27 7.29
CA SER A 529 18.04 -15.99 8.39
C SER A 529 18.47 -17.46 8.45
N ARG A 530 18.38 -18.08 9.64
CA ARG A 530 18.51 -19.55 9.77
C ARG A 530 17.31 -20.30 9.21
N LYS A 531 16.16 -19.63 9.15
CA LYS A 531 14.90 -20.15 8.57
C LYS A 531 14.76 -19.90 7.07
N PHE A 532 15.70 -19.19 6.45
CA PHE A 532 15.67 -18.91 5.02
C PHE A 532 15.59 -20.19 4.21
N LEU A 533 14.47 -20.42 3.51
CA LEU A 533 14.23 -21.58 2.64
C LEU A 533 14.69 -22.91 3.24
N LEU A 534 14.49 -23.07 4.55
CA LEU A 534 15.03 -24.20 5.31
C LEU A 534 14.58 -25.53 4.70
N ALA A 535 13.34 -25.59 4.20
CA ALA A 535 12.79 -26.79 3.57
C ALA A 535 13.54 -27.23 2.31
N GLU A 536 14.18 -26.28 1.60
CA GLU A 536 14.95 -26.52 0.39
C GLU A 536 16.48 -26.52 0.64
N GLY A 537 16.95 -26.53 1.89
CA GLY A 537 18.38 -26.52 2.22
C GLY A 537 18.98 -25.12 2.40
N GLY A 538 18.13 -24.09 2.43
CA GLY A 538 18.45 -22.72 2.79
C GLY A 538 19.53 -22.07 1.95
N LEU A 539 20.48 -21.37 2.59
CA LEU A 539 21.47 -20.56 1.90
C LEU A 539 22.38 -21.39 0.95
N LYS A 540 22.56 -22.69 1.20
CA LYS A 540 23.30 -23.60 0.31
C LYS A 540 22.65 -23.78 -1.06
N ARG A 541 21.34 -23.46 -1.16
CA ARG A 541 20.55 -23.53 -2.39
C ARG A 541 20.75 -22.30 -3.28
N VAL A 542 21.31 -21.21 -2.75
CA VAL A 542 21.49 -19.98 -3.51
C VAL A 542 22.66 -20.13 -4.45
N VAL A 543 22.43 -19.96 -5.75
CA VAL A 543 23.47 -20.15 -6.80
C VAL A 543 23.79 -18.87 -7.56
N TRP A 544 22.96 -17.84 -7.44
CA TRP A 544 23.18 -16.55 -8.10
C TRP A 544 22.62 -15.39 -7.29
N MET A 545 23.40 -14.32 -7.13
CA MET A 545 22.99 -13.04 -6.55
C MET A 545 23.74 -11.89 -7.22
N PRO A 546 23.12 -10.72 -7.48
CA PRO A 546 23.84 -9.57 -7.98
C PRO A 546 25.01 -9.21 -7.08
N LYS A 547 26.14 -8.80 -7.66
CA LYS A 547 27.33 -8.43 -6.88
C LYS A 547 27.03 -7.35 -5.85
N MET A 548 26.20 -6.36 -6.22
CA MET A 548 25.78 -5.30 -5.30
C MET A 548 25.07 -5.84 -4.05
N LEU A 549 24.24 -6.88 -4.19
CA LEU A 549 23.51 -7.49 -3.08
C LEU A 549 24.46 -8.31 -2.20
N LYS A 550 25.42 -9.02 -2.81
CA LYS A 550 26.47 -9.74 -2.07
C LYS A 550 27.31 -8.80 -1.22
N GLU A 551 27.76 -7.68 -1.78
CA GLU A 551 28.57 -6.70 -1.03
C GLU A 551 27.76 -6.04 0.09
N GLU A 552 26.49 -5.70 -0.16
CA GLU A 552 25.61 -5.13 0.87
C GLU A 552 25.39 -6.10 2.05
N LEU A 553 25.24 -7.39 1.77
CA LEU A 553 24.98 -8.42 2.79
C LEU A 553 26.23 -9.17 3.24
N LYS A 554 27.42 -8.74 2.82
CA LYS A 554 28.67 -9.50 2.93
C LYS A 554 28.94 -10.03 4.33
N GLU A 555 28.91 -9.15 5.33
CA GLU A 555 29.20 -9.52 6.71
C GLU A 555 28.18 -10.55 7.25
N ARG A 556 26.89 -10.33 6.98
CA ARG A 556 25.80 -11.21 7.44
C ARG A 556 25.83 -12.55 6.71
N LEU A 557 26.08 -12.55 5.41
CA LEU A 557 26.26 -13.77 4.60
C LEU A 557 27.50 -14.55 5.05
N GLN A 558 28.60 -13.88 5.37
CA GLN A 558 29.86 -14.52 5.76
C GLN A 558 29.68 -15.25 7.10
N LYS A 559 29.08 -14.57 8.06
CA LYS A 559 28.70 -15.19 9.34
C LYS A 559 27.82 -16.42 9.14
N ARG A 560 26.82 -16.35 8.25
CA ARG A 560 25.96 -17.51 7.95
C ARG A 560 26.70 -18.63 7.22
N ALA A 561 27.61 -18.29 6.31
CA ALA A 561 28.46 -19.24 5.61
C ALA A 561 29.35 -20.03 6.58
N GLU A 562 29.95 -19.35 7.55
CA GLU A 562 30.71 -19.95 8.65
C GLU A 562 29.85 -20.84 9.54
N GLU A 563 28.67 -20.37 9.96
CA GLU A 563 27.71 -21.17 10.75
C GLU A 563 27.23 -22.43 9.99
N LEU A 564 27.28 -22.43 8.65
CA LEU A 564 26.95 -23.59 7.80
C LEU A 564 28.15 -24.51 7.53
N GLY A 565 29.35 -24.14 7.97
CA GLY A 565 30.58 -24.89 7.71
C GLY A 565 31.12 -24.74 6.29
N ILE A 566 30.72 -23.69 5.55
CA ILE A 566 31.14 -23.41 4.17
C ILE A 566 31.62 -21.96 4.07
N PRO A 567 32.78 -21.59 4.65
CA PRO A 567 33.21 -20.19 4.74
C PRO A 567 33.41 -19.48 3.39
N ASP A 568 33.64 -20.25 2.32
CA ASP A 568 33.82 -19.76 0.94
C ASP A 568 32.51 -19.75 0.14
N LEU A 569 31.35 -19.93 0.78
CA LEU A 569 30.05 -20.03 0.10
C LEU A 569 29.75 -18.81 -0.77
N ILE A 570 30.04 -17.60 -0.29
CA ILE A 570 29.71 -16.35 -1.02
C ILE A 570 30.44 -16.29 -2.36
N ASP A 571 31.70 -16.71 -2.39
CA ASP A 571 32.53 -16.73 -3.60
C ASP A 571 32.07 -17.78 -4.60
N LYS A 572 31.43 -18.86 -4.11
CA LYS A 572 30.86 -19.91 -4.95
C LYS A 572 29.54 -19.49 -5.60
N ILE A 573 28.78 -18.59 -5.00
CA ILE A 573 27.53 -18.06 -5.58
C ILE A 573 27.91 -17.24 -6.83
N ALA A 574 27.26 -17.46 -7.97
CA ALA A 574 27.50 -16.67 -9.17
C ALA A 574 26.93 -15.24 -9.04
N ASP A 575 27.36 -14.34 -9.91
CA ASP A 575 26.79 -13.00 -10.10
C ASP A 575 26.90 -12.59 -11.57
N GLU A 576 26.40 -11.39 -11.90
CA GLU A 576 26.37 -10.87 -13.27
C GLU A 576 27.76 -10.73 -13.93
N THR A 577 28.85 -10.80 -13.16
CA THR A 577 30.22 -10.70 -13.69
C THR A 577 30.77 -12.05 -14.17
N VAL A 578 30.16 -13.16 -13.75
CA VAL A 578 30.62 -14.52 -14.08
C VAL A 578 29.57 -15.37 -14.80
N ALA A 579 28.28 -15.11 -14.59
CA ALA A 579 27.19 -15.82 -15.26
C ALA A 579 25.91 -14.96 -15.35
N ASN A 580 25.31 -14.91 -16.53
CA ASN A 580 24.08 -14.17 -16.83
C ASN A 580 22.94 -15.07 -17.35
N THR A 581 23.23 -16.32 -17.70
CA THR A 581 22.24 -17.32 -18.12
C THR A 581 22.25 -18.54 -17.20
N GLU A 582 21.16 -19.31 -17.18
CA GLU A 582 21.09 -20.54 -16.38
C GLU A 582 22.16 -21.57 -16.77
N GLN A 583 22.53 -21.63 -18.05
CA GLN A 583 23.60 -22.48 -18.56
C GLN A 583 24.98 -22.05 -18.03
N GLU A 584 25.28 -20.75 -18.05
CA GLU A 584 26.54 -20.22 -17.49
C GLU A 584 26.59 -20.44 -15.96
N VAL A 585 25.46 -20.31 -15.27
CA VAL A 585 25.38 -20.64 -13.83
C VAL A 585 25.71 -22.12 -13.61
N LYS A 586 25.20 -23.03 -14.47
CA LYS A 586 25.50 -24.46 -14.40
C LYS A 586 27.01 -24.73 -14.50
N GLU A 587 27.66 -24.12 -15.48
CA GLU A 587 29.11 -24.27 -15.69
C GLU A 587 29.92 -23.70 -14.51
N TRP A 588 29.47 -22.58 -13.93
CA TRP A 588 30.08 -21.99 -12.75
C TRP A 588 29.97 -22.90 -11.52
N ILE A 589 28.77 -23.42 -11.22
CA ILE A 589 28.55 -24.27 -10.02
C ILE A 589 29.38 -25.55 -10.07
N GLU A 590 29.55 -26.15 -11.25
CA GLU A 590 30.39 -27.32 -11.46
C GLU A 590 31.88 -26.98 -11.24
N LYS A 591 32.34 -25.87 -11.81
CA LYS A 591 33.72 -25.39 -11.70
C LYS A 591 34.14 -25.12 -10.25
N VAL A 592 33.27 -24.47 -9.48
CA VAL A 592 33.57 -24.06 -8.10
C VAL A 592 33.14 -25.11 -7.06
N LYS A 593 32.58 -26.24 -7.51
CA LYS A 593 32.02 -27.30 -6.66
C LYS A 593 31.04 -26.72 -5.63
N HIS A 594 30.03 -26.02 -6.14
CA HIS A 594 29.00 -25.41 -5.31
C HIS A 594 28.26 -26.49 -4.50
N PRO A 595 27.92 -26.26 -3.21
CA PRO A 595 27.26 -27.27 -2.36
C PRO A 595 25.90 -27.75 -2.87
N VAL A 596 25.26 -26.98 -3.76
CA VAL A 596 24.00 -27.37 -4.42
C VAL A 596 24.10 -28.71 -5.18
N LEU A 597 25.30 -29.09 -5.63
CA LEU A 597 25.56 -30.34 -6.34
C LEU A 597 25.38 -31.58 -5.45
N GLU A 598 25.45 -31.40 -4.13
CA GLU A 598 25.32 -32.47 -3.13
C GLU A 598 23.92 -32.48 -2.48
N LEU A 599 23.05 -31.54 -2.84
CA LEU A 599 21.69 -31.45 -2.31
C LEU A 599 20.72 -32.30 -3.12
N GLU A 600 19.70 -32.81 -2.44
CA GLU A 600 18.58 -33.50 -3.08
C GLU A 600 17.92 -32.63 -4.17
N PRO A 601 17.45 -33.24 -5.27
CA PRO A 601 16.69 -32.56 -6.31
C PRO A 601 15.50 -31.78 -5.74
N LEU A 602 15.27 -30.59 -6.31
CA LEU A 602 14.20 -29.67 -5.94
C LEU A 602 12.83 -30.20 -6.42
N MET A 603 12.88 -31.03 -7.47
CA MET A 603 11.76 -31.67 -8.15
C MET A 603 12.17 -33.06 -8.64
#